data_AF-L1QNR9-F1
#
_entry.id   AF-L1QNR9-F1
#
_cell.length_a   1.000
_cell.length_b   1.000
_cell.length_c   1.000
_cell.angle_alpha   90.00
_cell.angle_beta   90.00
_cell.angle_gamma   90.00
#
_symmetry.space_group_name_H-M   'P 1'
#
loop_
_entity.id
_entity.type
_entity.pdbx_description
1 polymer ?
#
loop_
_entity_poly.entity_id
_entity_poly.type
_entity_poly.pdbx_seq_one_letter_code
_entity_poly.pdbx_strand_id
1 'polypeptide(L)'
;MNIKNILNFMLVKYNTNGKVDNEILKQIEDVMMEIESAECMFNSVSDPKLIEAAIYRSEAAKKRYDYLISLAKKKYKEQVLEV
;
A
#
# COMPACT_ATOMS: atom_id res chain seq x y z
N MET A 1 -5.25 12.05 5.59
CA MET A 1 -6.03 11.09 4.78
C MET A 1 -5.87 9.72 5.42
N ASN A 2 -6.95 9.10 5.93
CA ASN A 2 -6.83 7.86 6.70
C ASN A 2 -6.72 6.66 5.74
N ILE A 3 -5.49 6.24 5.45
CA ILE A 3 -5.16 5.18 4.48
C ILE A 3 -5.84 3.86 4.88
N LYS A 4 -5.99 3.57 6.18
CA LYS A 4 -6.72 2.39 6.69
C LYS A 4 -8.18 2.37 6.23
N ASN A 5 -8.85 3.53 6.17
CA ASN A 5 -10.23 3.61 5.69
C ASN A 5 -10.34 3.38 4.19
N ILE A 6 -9.36 3.85 3.41
CA ILE A 6 -9.30 3.63 1.95
C ILE A 6 -9.01 2.16 1.65
N LEU A 7 -8.08 1.54 2.36
CA LEU A 7 -7.79 0.12 2.25
C LEU A 7 -9.03 -0.69 2.59
N ASN A 8 -9.69 -0.41 3.72
CA ASN A 8 -10.89 -1.14 4.12
C ASN A 8 -12.01 -1.01 3.08
N PHE A 9 -12.19 0.18 2.50
CA PHE A 9 -13.13 0.38 1.39
C PHE A 9 -12.74 -0.41 0.13
N MET A 10 -11.46 -0.44 -0.23
CA MET A 10 -10.97 -1.23 -1.36
C MET A 10 -11.12 -2.74 -1.09
N LEU A 11 -10.70 -3.22 0.07
CA LEU A 11 -10.85 -4.61 0.51
C LEU A 11 -12.31 -5.04 0.50
N VAL A 12 -13.23 -4.26 1.09
CA VAL A 12 -14.66 -4.56 1.05
C VAL A 12 -15.19 -4.63 -0.39
N LYS A 13 -14.76 -3.73 -1.28
CA LYS A 13 -15.20 -3.70 -2.69
C LYS A 13 -14.60 -4.82 -3.55
N TYR A 14 -13.38 -5.25 -3.26
CA TYR A 14 -12.64 -6.23 -4.07
C TYR A 14 -12.74 -7.67 -3.53
N ASN A 15 -12.90 -7.85 -2.21
CA ASN A 15 -13.09 -9.15 -1.54
C ASN A 15 -14.52 -9.69 -1.77
N THR A 16 -15.53 -8.84 -1.86
CA THR A 16 -16.94 -9.25 -2.09
C THR A 16 -17.20 -9.93 -3.44
N ASN A 17 -16.30 -9.79 -4.41
CA ASN A 17 -16.44 -10.43 -5.71
C ASN A 17 -15.47 -11.59 -5.96
N GLY A 18 -14.53 -11.89 -5.05
CA GLY A 18 -13.49 -12.93 -5.24
C GLY A 18 -12.55 -12.69 -6.44
N LYS A 19 -12.51 -11.45 -6.96
CA LYS A 19 -11.92 -11.10 -8.27
C LYS A 19 -10.52 -10.49 -8.19
N VAL A 20 -10.12 -9.94 -7.05
CA VAL A 20 -8.73 -9.45 -6.87
C VAL A 20 -7.89 -10.53 -6.24
N ASP A 21 -6.75 -10.78 -6.89
CA ASP A 21 -5.71 -11.70 -6.46
C ASP A 21 -5.31 -11.43 -5.00
N ASN A 22 -5.52 -12.43 -4.15
CA ASN A 22 -5.27 -12.36 -2.71
C ASN A 22 -3.80 -11.97 -2.41
N GLU A 23 -2.90 -12.28 -3.34
CA GLU A 23 -1.49 -11.91 -3.27
C GLU A 23 -1.26 -10.39 -3.40
N ILE A 24 -2.00 -9.71 -4.28
CA ILE A 24 -1.88 -8.24 -4.40
C ILE A 24 -2.44 -7.55 -3.17
N LEU A 25 -3.54 -8.06 -2.60
CA LEU A 25 -4.11 -7.50 -1.38
C LEU A 25 -3.13 -7.63 -0.21
N LYS A 26 -2.51 -8.80 -0.05
CA LYS A 26 -1.46 -9.03 0.94
C LYS A 26 -0.27 -8.09 0.75
N GLN A 27 0.21 -7.92 -0.48
CA GLN A 27 1.32 -6.99 -0.76
C GLN A 27 0.97 -5.53 -0.46
N ILE A 28 -0.30 -5.13 -0.61
CA ILE A 28 -0.79 -3.80 -0.24
C ILE A 28 -0.83 -3.65 1.29
N GLU A 29 -1.27 -4.67 2.02
CA GLU A 29 -1.22 -4.66 3.49
C GLU A 29 0.22 -4.55 4.00
N ASP A 30 1.13 -5.33 3.41
CA ASP A 30 2.55 -5.33 3.75
C ASP A 30 3.20 -3.95 3.52
N VAL A 31 2.96 -3.33 2.36
CA VAL A 31 3.54 -2.01 2.08
C VAL A 31 2.95 -0.91 2.99
N MET A 32 1.72 -1.07 3.46
CA MET A 32 1.15 -0.14 4.44
C MET A 32 1.83 -0.27 5.80
N MET A 33 2.13 -1.50 6.25
CA MET A 33 2.93 -1.71 7.46
C MET A 33 4.34 -1.10 7.33
N GLU A 34 4.95 -1.15 6.14
CA GLU A 34 6.24 -0.51 5.89
C GLU A 34 6.18 1.01 5.97
N ILE A 35 5.11 1.63 5.46
CA ILE A 35 4.88 3.08 5.61
C ILE A 35 4.75 3.45 7.09
N GLU A 36 3.91 2.72 7.83
CA GLU A 36 3.74 2.94 9.28
C GLU A 36 5.05 2.73 10.04
N SER A 37 5.84 1.73 9.69
CA SER A 37 7.15 1.46 10.30
C SER A 37 8.16 2.58 10.00
N ALA A 38 8.18 3.13 8.78
CA ALA A 38 9.06 4.22 8.42
C ALA A 38 8.68 5.52 9.16
N GLU A 39 7.38 5.77 9.32
CA GLU A 39 6.88 6.89 10.13
C GLU A 39 7.22 6.73 11.61
N CYS A 40 7.07 5.53 12.17
CA CYS A 40 7.52 5.21 13.53
C CYS A 40 9.02 5.47 13.70
N MET A 41 9.82 5.02 12.74
CA MET A 41 11.28 5.24 12.76
C MET A 41 11.59 6.73 12.77
N PHE A 42 11.03 7.51 11.84
CA PHE A 42 11.23 8.96 11.74
C PHE A 42 10.92 9.68 13.06
N ASN A 43 9.84 9.31 13.72
CA ASN A 43 9.42 9.91 14.99
C ASN A 43 10.25 9.45 16.21
N SER A 44 10.95 8.32 16.09
CA SER A 44 11.70 7.71 17.22
C SER A 44 13.19 8.07 17.24
N VAL A 45 13.74 8.54 16.13
CA VAL A 45 15.18 8.81 15.98
C VAL A 45 15.48 10.30 15.96
N SER A 46 16.63 10.70 16.49
CA SER A 46 17.11 12.09 16.48
C SER A 46 18.42 12.27 15.70
N ASP A 47 19.12 11.18 15.37
CA ASP A 47 20.32 11.24 14.55
C ASP A 47 19.93 11.62 13.10
N PRO A 48 20.56 12.66 12.51
CA PRO A 48 20.21 13.13 11.17
C PRO A 48 20.29 12.06 10.07
N LYS A 49 21.24 11.13 10.15
CA LYS A 49 21.37 10.05 9.15
C LYS A 49 20.26 9.02 9.29
N LEU A 50 19.80 8.77 10.51
CA LEU A 50 18.67 7.89 10.76
C LEU A 50 17.34 8.54 10.33
N ILE A 51 17.20 9.85 10.52
CA ILE A 51 16.06 10.62 9.99
C ILE A 51 16.01 10.52 8.47
N GLU A 52 17.14 10.76 7.80
CA GLU A 52 17.27 10.64 6.35
C GLU A 52 16.93 9.22 5.86
N ALA A 53 17.43 8.19 6.54
CA ALA A 53 17.09 6.80 6.24
C ALA A 53 15.58 6.51 6.37
N ALA A 54 14.92 7.09 7.38
CA ALA A 54 13.47 6.94 7.57
C ALA A 54 12.68 7.64 6.46
N ILE A 55 13.12 8.82 6.01
CA ILE A 55 12.52 9.53 4.87
C ILE A 55 12.60 8.67 3.61
N TYR A 56 13.79 8.18 3.26
CA TYR A 56 13.97 7.35 2.05
C TYR A 56 13.16 6.06 2.09
N ARG A 57 13.06 5.41 3.27
CA ARG A 57 12.20 4.24 3.45
C ARG A 57 10.72 4.58 3.22
N SER A 58 10.24 5.69 3.79
CA SER A 58 8.86 6.14 3.58
C SER A 58 8.57 6.42 2.12
N GLU A 59 9.47 7.10 1.41
CA GLU A 59 9.31 7.40 -0.02
C GLU A 59 9.30 6.14 -0.90
N ALA A 60 10.20 5.19 -0.62
CA ALA A 60 10.25 3.93 -1.35
C ALA A 60 8.95 3.12 -1.15
N ALA A 61 8.46 3.01 0.09
CA ALA A 61 7.23 2.30 0.41
C ALA A 61 6.00 2.97 -0.26
N LYS A 62 5.92 4.30 -0.24
CA LYS A 62 4.85 5.06 -0.93
C LYS A 62 4.83 4.79 -2.44
N LYS A 63 6.00 4.82 -3.10
CA LYS A 63 6.11 4.49 -4.53
C LYS A 63 5.64 3.07 -4.83
N ARG A 64 6.00 2.10 -3.97
CA ARG A 64 5.54 0.72 -4.11
C ARG A 64 4.03 0.60 -3.92
N TYR A 65 3.45 1.31 -2.95
CA TYR A 65 1.99 1.34 -2.77
C TYR A 65 1.28 1.87 -4.02
N ASP A 66 1.73 2.98 -4.60
CA ASP A 66 1.14 3.56 -5.81
C ASP A 66 1.18 2.58 -7.00
N TYR A 67 2.29 1.86 -7.15
CA TYR A 67 2.43 0.79 -8.14
C TYR A 67 1.42 -0.34 -7.92
N LEU A 68 1.31 -0.87 -6.69
CA LEU A 68 0.40 -1.97 -6.36
C LEU A 68 -1.07 -1.58 -6.58
N ILE A 69 -1.45 -0.35 -6.23
CA ILE A 69 -2.79 0.18 -6.50
C ILE A 69 -3.05 0.29 -8.01
N SER A 70 -2.07 0.72 -8.79
CA SER A 70 -2.17 0.78 -10.25
C SER A 70 -2.33 -0.60 -10.86
N LEU A 71 -1.61 -1.59 -10.36
CA LEU A 71 -1.72 -2.99 -10.78
C LEU A 71 -3.08 -3.59 -10.43
N ALA A 72 -3.56 -3.37 -9.21
CA ALA A 72 -4.89 -3.82 -8.77
C ALA A 72 -6.01 -3.25 -9.66
N LYS A 73 -5.94 -1.94 -9.97
CA LYS A 73 -6.88 -1.27 -10.88
C LYS A 73 -6.83 -1.86 -12.30
N LYS A 74 -5.63 -2.16 -12.81
CA LYS A 74 -5.45 -2.74 -14.14
C LYS A 74 -6.08 -4.14 -14.21
N LYS A 75 -5.75 -5.02 -13.26
CA LYS A 75 -6.34 -6.37 -13.18
C LYS A 75 -7.87 -6.33 -13.08
N TYR A 76 -8.41 -5.42 -12.27
CA TYR A 76 -9.86 -5.24 -12.17
C TYR A 76 -10.50 -4.84 -13.52
N LYS A 77 -9.88 -3.92 -14.27
CA LYS A 77 -10.40 -3.50 -15.58
C LYS A 77 -10.34 -4.62 -16.61
N GLU A 78 -9.24 -5.36 -16.68
CA GLU A 78 -9.06 -6.48 -17.61
C GLU A 78 -10.14 -7.55 -17.40
N GLN A 79 -10.46 -7.88 -16.14
CA GLN A 79 -11.50 -8.85 -15.81
C GLN A 79 -12.94 -8.37 -16.05
N VAL A 80 -13.18 -7.05 -16.11
CA VAL A 80 -14.51 -6.49 -16.39
C VAL A 80 -14.80 -6.40 -17.89
N LEU A 81 -13.76 -6.37 -18.73
CA LEU A 81 -13.86 -6.29 -20.19
C LEU A 81 -13.94 -7.66 -20.88
N GLU A 82 -13.74 -8.76 -20.16
CA GLU A 82 -13.94 -10.14 -20.65
C GLU A 82 -15.40 -10.65 -20.51
N VAL A 83 -16.37 -9.76 -20.31
CA VAL A 83 -17.81 -10.08 -20.22
C VAL A 83 -18.58 -9.49 -21.40
#